data_AF-A0A450TAW6-F1
#
_entry.id   AF-A0A450TAW6-F1
#
_cell.length_a   1.000
_cell.length_b   1.000
_cell.length_c   1.000
_cell.angle_alpha   90.00
_cell.angle_beta   90.00
_cell.angle_gamma   90.00
#
_symmetry.space_group_name_H-M   'P 1'
#
loop_
_entity.id
_entity.type
_entity.pdbx_description
1 polymer ?
#
loop_
_entity_poly.entity_id
_entity_poly.type
_entity_poly.pdbx_seq_one_letter_code
_entity_poly.pdbx_strand_id
1 'polypeptide(L)'
;MQSITAIYEHGLLRPLEPLTLPENRKVRIQVLPESAANKHDPVIQSLVARGMVTLPSNSSNPPLLSETERQELAEALARSAKKPLSEIVIEDRGPW
;
A
#
# COMPACT_ATOMS: atom_id res chain seq x y z
N MET A 1 -4.14 23.98 -16.91
CA MET A 1 -3.27 22.85 -16.52
C MET A 1 -3.97 21.58 -16.97
N GLN A 2 -3.33 20.74 -17.77
CA GLN A 2 -3.90 19.47 -18.22
C GLN A 2 -3.21 18.36 -17.41
N SER A 3 -4.00 17.55 -16.71
CA SER A 3 -3.53 16.34 -16.02
C SER A 3 -3.99 15.13 -16.81
N ILE A 4 -3.09 14.20 -17.07
CA ILE A 4 -3.40 12.92 -17.73
C ILE A 4 -2.97 11.77 -16.85
N THR A 5 -3.67 10.65 -16.97
CA THR A 5 -3.26 9.39 -16.35
C THR A 5 -2.33 8.65 -17.31
N ALA A 6 -1.25 8.10 -16.77
CA ALA A 6 -0.27 7.34 -17.53
C ALA A 6 0.19 6.11 -16.74
N ILE A 7 0.49 5.03 -17.46
CA ILE A 7 1.11 3.83 -16.90
C ILE A 7 2.62 3.95 -17.05
N TYR A 8 3.36 3.72 -15.97
CA TYR A 8 4.81 3.60 -16.03
C TYR A 8 5.21 2.13 -16.14
N GLU A 9 5.82 1.76 -17.26
CA GLU A 9 6.20 0.37 -17.52
C GLU A 9 7.53 0.32 -18.28
N HIS A 10 8.46 -0.52 -17.84
CA HIS A 10 9.77 -0.71 -18.49
C HIS A 10 10.57 0.60 -18.73
N GLY A 11 10.44 1.59 -17.84
CA GLY A 11 11.12 2.88 -18.01
C GLY A 11 10.40 3.88 -18.92
N LEU A 12 9.22 3.54 -19.43
CA LEU A 12 8.42 4.38 -20.33
C LEU A 12 7.13 4.83 -19.64
N LEU A 13 6.83 6.13 -19.71
CA LEU A 13 5.53 6.67 -19.35
C LEU A 13 4.60 6.58 -20.57
N ARG A 14 3.52 5.80 -20.44
CA ARG A 14 2.50 5.58 -21.48
C ARG A 14 1.20 6.28 -21.06
N PRO A 15 0.89 7.45 -21.64
CA PRO A 15 -0.41 8.09 -21.45
C PRO A 15 -1.56 7.15 -21.82
N LEU A 16 -2.63 7.14 -21.03
CA LEU A 16 -3.88 6.44 -21.40
C LEU A 16 -4.61 7.17 -22.52
N GLU A 17 -4.40 8.48 -22.63
CA GLU A 17 -5.01 9.37 -23.62
C GLU A 17 -3.92 10.13 -24.38
N PRO A 18 -4.08 10.35 -25.70
CA PRO A 18 -3.12 11.12 -26.48
C PRO A 18 -2.96 12.56 -25.97
N LEU A 19 -1.72 12.98 -25.78
CA LEU A 19 -1.40 14.34 -25.34
C LEU A 19 -1.30 15.25 -26.57
N THR A 20 -2.17 16.25 -26.67
CA THR A 20 -2.16 17.26 -27.74
C THR A 20 -1.09 18.32 -27.47
N LEU A 21 0.17 17.94 -27.64
CA LEU A 21 1.32 18.84 -27.52
C LEU A 21 2.02 19.03 -28.87
N PRO A 22 2.54 20.23 -29.15
CA PRO A 22 3.37 20.45 -30.33
C PRO A 22 4.68 19.66 -30.23
N GLU A 23 5.17 19.21 -31.37
CA GLU A 23 6.43 18.47 -31.48
C GLU A 23 7.63 19.28 -30.94
N ASN A 24 8.64 18.59 -30.44
CA ASN A 24 9.90 19.17 -29.92
C ASN A 24 9.75 20.15 -28.75
N ARG A 25 8.62 20.13 -28.04
CA ARG A 25 8.40 20.98 -26.87
C ARG A 25 8.91 20.32 -25.59
N LYS A 26 9.76 21.05 -24.85
CA LYS A 26 10.15 20.66 -23.49
C LYS A 26 8.94 20.78 -22.56
N VAL A 27 8.65 19.71 -21.83
CA VAL A 27 7.57 19.67 -20.84
C VAL A 27 8.11 19.31 -19.46
N ARG A 28 7.47 19.84 -18.41
CA ARG A 28 7.73 19.46 -17.02
C ARG A 28 6.66 18.47 -16.60
N ILE A 29 7.09 17.29 -16.15
CA ILE A 29 6.18 16.25 -15.64
C ILE A 29 6.14 16.38 -14.12
N GLN A 30 4.94 16.41 -13.55
CA GLN A 30 4.72 16.26 -12.13
C GLN A 30 3.99 14.94 -11.90
N VAL A 31 4.65 14.02 -11.20
CA VAL A 31 4.05 12.75 -10.80
C VAL A 31 3.32 12.99 -9.49
N LEU A 32 2.01 12.83 -9.52
CA LEU A 32 1.19 12.83 -8.32
C LEU A 32 0.99 11.37 -7.92
N PRO A 33 1.20 11.00 -6.65
CA PRO A 33 0.82 9.67 -6.20
C PRO A 33 -0.68 9.50 -6.44
N GLU A 34 -1.06 8.48 -7.20
CA GLU A 34 -2.45 8.09 -7.31
C GLU A 34 -2.86 7.67 -5.91
N SER A 35 -3.64 8.53 -5.24
CA SER A 35 -4.22 8.15 -3.95
C SER A 35 -5.03 6.90 -4.23
N ALA A 36 -4.70 5.79 -3.57
CA ALA A 36 -5.46 4.55 -3.60
C ALA A 36 -6.89 4.71 -3.02
N ALA A 37 -7.40 5.94 -2.96
CA ALA A 37 -8.68 6.34 -2.42
C ALA A 37 -9.87 5.65 -3.10
N ASN A 38 -9.72 5.10 -4.32
CA ASN A 38 -10.86 4.53 -5.04
C ASN A 38 -10.64 3.07 -5.49
N LYS A 39 -10.14 2.23 -4.58
CA LYS A 39 -10.49 0.79 -4.59
C LYS A 39 -10.97 0.30 -3.22
N HIS A 40 -11.58 1.17 -2.42
CA HIS A 40 -12.47 0.67 -1.38
C HIS A 40 -13.78 0.32 -2.05
N ASP A 41 -14.11 -0.97 -2.04
CA ASP A 41 -15.42 -1.50 -2.39
C ASP A 41 -16.49 -0.54 -1.82
N PRO A 42 -17.47 -0.06 -2.62
CA PRO A 42 -18.52 0.83 -2.15
C PRO A 42 -19.23 0.30 -0.89
N VAL A 43 -19.24 -1.03 -0.69
CA VAL A 43 -19.73 -1.67 0.54
C VAL A 43 -18.87 -1.30 1.76
N ILE A 44 -17.54 -1.34 1.64
CA ILE A 44 -16.61 -0.99 2.72
C ILE A 44 -16.76 0.50 3.10
N GLN A 45 -16.86 1.39 2.10
CA GLN A 45 -17.11 2.82 2.34
C GLN A 45 -18.42 3.05 3.12
N SER A 46 -19.48 2.32 2.76
CA SER A 46 -20.77 2.39 3.46
C SER A 46 -20.66 1.90 4.91
N LEU A 47 -19.90 0.82 5.16
CA LEU A 47 -19.68 0.31 6.52
C LEU A 47 -18.87 1.29 7.38
N VAL A 48 -17.86 1.94 6.80
CA VAL A 48 -17.04 2.97 7.48
C VAL A 48 -17.88 4.20 7.80
N ALA A 49 -18.69 4.68 6.87
CA ALA A 49 -19.58 5.84 7.08
C ALA A 49 -20.58 5.61 8.22
N ARG A 50 -20.96 4.35 8.47
CA ARG A 50 -21.84 3.93 9.57
C ARG A 50 -21.09 3.62 10.86
N GLY A 51 -19.77 3.81 10.89
CA GLY A 51 -18.91 3.50 12.04
C GLY A 51 -18.81 2.00 12.35
N MET A 52 -19.21 1.12 11.43
CA MET A 52 -19.18 -0.33 11.63
C MET A 52 -17.77 -0.92 11.43
N VAL A 53 -16.94 -0.24 10.65
CA VAL A 53 -15.56 -0.64 10.36
C VAL A 53 -14.67 0.58 10.46
N THR A 54 -13.55 0.45 11.17
CA THR A 54 -12.47 1.44 11.16
C THR A 54 -11.42 0.95 10.18
N LEU A 55 -11.23 1.66 9.07
CA LEU A 55 -10.14 1.35 8.16
C LEU A 55 -8.80 1.62 8.84
N PRO A 56 -7.80 0.73 8.68
CA PRO A 56 -6.44 1.06 9.07
C PRO A 56 -6.04 2.32 8.30
N SER A 57 -5.48 3.30 9.02
CA SER A 57 -4.96 4.51 8.39
C SER A 57 -3.92 4.09 7.35
N ASN A 58 -4.17 4.42 6.08
CA ASN A 58 -3.30 4.12 4.95
C ASN A 58 -1.94 4.82 5.12
N SER A 59 -1.02 4.19 5.85
CA SER A 59 0.42 4.46 5.81
C SER A 59 1.22 3.39 6.56
N SER A 60 0.93 2.11 6.33
CA SER A 60 1.87 1.05 6.73
C SER A 60 2.55 0.57 5.46
N ASN A 61 3.48 1.39 4.97
CA ASN A 61 4.71 0.78 4.47
C ASN A 61 5.47 0.48 5.77
N PRO A 62 5.30 -0.71 6.39
CA PRO A 62 6.07 -1.01 7.59
C PRO A 62 7.54 -0.77 7.24
N PRO A 63 8.32 -0.13 8.12
CA PRO A 63 9.74 0.07 7.85
C PRO A 63 10.34 -1.26 7.41
N LEU A 64 11.11 -1.24 6.32
CA LEU A 64 11.82 -2.42 5.87
C LEU A 64 12.69 -2.89 7.04
N LEU A 65 12.39 -4.09 7.54
CA LEU A 65 13.15 -4.69 8.62
C LEU A 65 14.62 -4.83 8.20
N SER A 66 15.53 -4.41 9.06
CA SER A 66 16.95 -4.71 8.94
C SER A 66 17.16 -6.24 9.00
N GLU A 67 18.32 -6.69 8.52
CA GLU A 67 18.65 -8.12 8.53
C GLU A 67 18.71 -8.69 9.95
N THR A 68 19.17 -7.90 10.91
CA THR A 68 19.23 -8.27 12.33
C THR A 68 17.83 -8.43 12.92
N GLU A 69 16.93 -7.48 12.66
CA GLU A 69 15.53 -7.57 13.12
C GLU A 69 14.81 -8.78 12.51
N ARG A 70 15.09 -9.08 11.23
CA ARG A 70 14.54 -10.26 10.56
C ARG A 70 15.04 -11.56 11.20
N GLN A 71 16.32 -11.63 11.53
CA GLN A 71 16.92 -12.80 12.15
C GLN A 71 16.37 -13.03 13.57
N GLU A 72 16.23 -11.98 14.39
CA GLU A 72 15.65 -12.07 15.73
C GLU A 72 14.20 -12.57 15.69
N LEU A 73 13.39 -12.09 14.74
CA LEU A 73 12.02 -12.57 14.54
C LEU A 73 11.97 -14.03 14.09
N ALA A 74 12.87 -14.46 13.20
CA ALA A 74 12.95 -15.84 12.76
C ALA A 74 13.28 -16.79 13.93
N GLU A 75 14.20 -16.39 14.82
CA GLU A 75 14.56 -17.14 16.02
C GLU A 75 13.42 -17.16 17.06
N ALA A 76 12.67 -16.06 17.21
CA ALA A 76 11.46 -16.04 18.03
C ALA A 76 10.40 -17.03 17.51
N LEU A 77 10.13 -17.02 16.20
CA LEU A 77 9.18 -17.94 15.57
C LEU A 77 9.62 -19.40 15.69
N ALA A 78 10.92 -19.68 15.49
CA ALA A 78 11.46 -21.03 15.64
C ALA A 78 11.30 -21.58 17.06
N ARG A 79 11.41 -20.75 18.10
CA ARG A 79 11.17 -21.16 19.50
C ARG A 79 9.70 -21.52 19.76
N SER A 80 8.77 -20.90 19.04
CA SER A 80 7.34 -21.17 19.11
C SER A 80 6.83 -22.26 18.16
N ALA A 81 7.71 -22.98 17.45
CA ALA A 81 7.35 -23.94 16.39
C ALA A 81 6.43 -25.11 16.80
N LYS A 82 6.14 -25.27 18.10
CA LYS A 82 5.18 -26.27 18.62
C LYS A 82 3.74 -25.76 18.68
N LYS A 83 3.51 -24.46 18.49
CA LYS A 83 2.18 -23.83 18.51
C LYS A 83 1.76 -23.44 17.09
N PRO A 84 0.47 -23.57 16.74
CA PRO A 84 -0.02 -23.04 15.47
C PRO A 84 0.10 -21.51 15.45
N LEU A 85 0.35 -20.97 14.25
CA LEU A 85 0.54 -19.53 14.04
C LEU A 85 -0.64 -18.69 14.57
N SER A 86 -1.86 -19.22 14.49
CA SER A 86 -3.05 -18.56 15.02
C SER A 86 -2.97 -18.32 16.53
N GLU A 87 -2.41 -19.24 17.29
CA GLU A 87 -2.28 -19.15 18.76
C GLU A 87 -1.19 -18.13 19.14
N ILE A 88 -0.06 -18.15 18.42
CA ILE A 88 1.03 -17.18 18.57
C ILE A 88 0.51 -15.74 18.36
N VAL A 89 -0.29 -15.53 17.31
CA VAL A 89 -0.88 -14.20 17.01
C VAL A 89 -1.90 -13.77 18.05
N ILE A 90 -2.62 -14.70 18.69
CA ILE A 90 -3.58 -14.38 19.75
C ILE A 90 -2.84 -13.99 21.03
N GLU A 91 -1.77 -14.71 21.39
CA GLU A 91 -0.93 -14.39 22.56
C GLU A 91 -0.23 -13.03 22.42
N ASP A 92 0.30 -12.72 21.23
CA ASP A 92 1.00 -11.46 20.93
C ASP A 92 0.09 -10.22 21.05
N ARG A 93 -1.22 -10.38 20.81
CA ARG A 93 -2.21 -9.30 20.96
C ARG A 93 -2.41 -8.84 22.41
N GLY A 94 -1.95 -9.62 23.38
CA GLY A 94 -2.12 -9.33 24.81
C GLY A 94 -3.55 -9.57 25.34
N PRO A 95 -3.77 -9.37 26.65
CA PRO A 95 -5.10 -9.45 27.24
C PRO A 95 -5.99 -8.29 26.76
N TRP A 96 -7.28 -8.59 26.61
CA TRP A 96 -8.33 -7.62 26.27
C TRP A 96 -8.55 -6.58 27.39
#